data_AF-A0A6J0AHE9-F1
#
_entry.id   AF-A0A6J0AHE9-F1
#
_cell.length_a   1.000
_cell.length_b   1.000
_cell.length_c   1.000
_cell.angle_alpha   90.00
_cell.angle_beta   90.00
_cell.angle_gamma   90.00
#
_symmetry.space_group_name_H-M   'P 1'
#
loop_
_entity.id
_entity.type
_entity.pdbx_description
1 polymer ?
#
loop_
_entity_poly.entity_id
_entity_poly.type
_entity_poly.pdbx_seq_one_letter_code
_entity_poly.pdbx_strand_id
1 'polypeptide(L)'
;MGDGRRDNFKSMSTERLKLELLEEIHMKDLVQTSIFEIRHKIVELKAKLIIDNGCSEWKTRYETHLELNDRLEKQIATLREKMEKLRGNPSDRLSSIRVYEQMPVESLSNLLRQLEKEKRILENRVKDCALRLEQESKAYHKADNERCIYLAKVSQLYGSYQGSKRQPMNQLHRMKENPVKTGRYNPANQKIVNTKRGPAKKIT
;
A
#
# COMPACT_ATOMS: atom_id res chain seq x y z
N MET A 1 53.68 -70.63 14.88
CA MET A 1 54.89 -71.24 14.30
C MET A 1 56.04 -70.28 14.53
N GLY A 2 56.88 -70.56 15.54
CA GLY A 2 58.00 -69.69 15.91
C GLY A 2 59.17 -69.88 14.96
N ASP A 3 59.69 -68.78 14.42
CA ASP A 3 60.84 -68.75 13.53
C ASP A 3 62.12 -69.12 14.31
N GLY A 4 62.68 -70.28 13.97
CA GLY A 4 63.86 -70.87 14.60
C GLY A 4 65.15 -70.30 14.04
N ARG A 5 65.33 -68.98 14.08
CA ARG A 5 66.57 -68.33 13.68
C ARG A 5 67.53 -68.27 14.88
N ARG A 6 68.08 -69.43 15.25
CA ARG A 6 69.13 -69.54 16.27
C ARG A 6 70.50 -69.49 15.57
N ASP A 7 71.04 -68.29 15.46
CA ASP A 7 72.45 -67.91 15.59
C ASP A 7 73.52 -68.86 15.04
N ASN A 8 73.89 -68.68 13.77
CA ASN A 8 75.07 -69.29 13.16
C ASN A 8 76.34 -68.42 13.32
N PHE A 9 76.44 -67.67 14.43
CA PHE A 9 77.57 -66.76 14.70
C PHE A 9 78.89 -67.47 14.98
N LYS A 10 78.86 -68.78 15.29
CA LYS A 10 80.05 -69.59 15.61
C LYS A 10 80.98 -69.84 14.40
N SER A 11 80.52 -69.64 13.17
CA SER A 11 81.28 -69.95 11.94
C SER A 11 81.86 -68.71 11.24
N MET A 12 81.61 -67.50 11.74
CA MET A 12 81.98 -66.26 11.05
C MET A 12 83.17 -65.59 11.73
N SER A 13 84.18 -65.21 10.95
CA SER A 13 85.31 -64.39 11.40
C SER A 13 84.79 -63.05 11.93
N THR A 14 85.45 -62.52 12.97
CA THR A 14 85.16 -61.21 13.58
C THR A 14 85.11 -60.09 12.54
N GLU A 15 85.91 -60.18 11.48
CA GLU A 15 85.96 -59.17 10.43
C GLU A 15 84.72 -59.18 9.54
N ARG A 16 84.14 -60.38 9.31
CA ARG A 16 82.89 -60.53 8.57
C ARG A 16 81.70 -59.94 9.33
N LEU A 17 81.68 -60.11 10.66
CA LEU A 17 80.64 -59.52 11.52
C LEU A 17 80.71 -57.99 11.57
N LYS A 18 81.91 -57.40 11.55
CA LYS A 18 82.07 -55.94 11.46
C LYS A 18 81.54 -55.39 10.14
N LEU A 19 81.80 -56.09 9.03
CA LEU A 19 81.32 -55.69 7.72
C LEU A 19 79.78 -55.72 7.64
N GLU A 20 79.16 -56.80 8.13
CA GLU A 20 77.68 -56.93 8.18
C GLU A 20 77.05 -55.87 9.10
N LEU A 21 77.67 -55.57 10.24
CA LEU A 21 77.23 -54.49 11.13
C LEU A 21 77.27 -53.12 10.45
N LEU A 22 78.33 -52.82 9.67
CA LEU A 22 78.43 -51.57 8.91
C LEU A 22 77.35 -51.47 7.83
N GLU A 23 77.07 -52.57 7.13
CA GLU A 23 76.01 -52.64 6.13
C GLU A 23 74.62 -52.45 6.76
N GLU A 24 74.35 -53.09 7.90
CA GLU A 24 73.10 -52.90 8.65
C GLU A 24 72.94 -51.46 9.14
N ILE A 25 74.00 -50.81 9.63
CA ILE A 25 73.97 -49.39 10.04
C ILE A 25 73.61 -48.50 8.84
N HIS A 26 74.25 -48.70 7.69
CA HIS A 26 73.97 -47.94 6.49
C HIS A 26 72.52 -48.13 6.00
N MET A 27 72.03 -49.38 5.97
CA MET A 27 70.64 -49.67 5.60
C MET A 27 69.65 -49.02 6.56
N LYS A 28 69.94 -49.05 7.86
CA LYS A 28 69.12 -48.38 8.88
C LYS A 28 69.05 -46.87 8.64
N ASP A 29 70.15 -46.23 8.30
CA ASP A 29 70.19 -44.78 8.03
C ASP A 29 69.40 -44.40 6.76
N LEU A 30 69.45 -45.23 5.70
CA LEU A 30 68.60 -45.05 4.51
C LEU A 30 67.11 -45.16 4.85
N VAL A 31 66.73 -46.18 5.63
CA VAL A 31 65.33 -46.37 6.05
C VAL A 31 64.88 -45.20 6.91
N GLN A 32 65.72 -44.72 7.83
CA GLN A 32 65.40 -43.57 8.67
C GLN A 32 65.19 -42.29 7.84
N THR A 33 66.01 -42.08 6.81
CA THR A 33 65.86 -40.95 5.86
C THR A 33 64.55 -41.07 5.09
N SER A 34 64.23 -42.26 4.56
CA SER A 34 62.96 -42.52 3.86
C SER A 34 61.74 -42.33 4.76
N ILE A 35 61.80 -42.78 6.02
CA ILE A 35 60.75 -42.55 7.02
C ILE A 35 60.54 -41.05 7.24
N PHE A 36 61.62 -40.27 7.32
CA PHE A 36 61.53 -38.82 7.49
C PHE A 36 60.87 -38.16 6.27
N GLU A 37 61.29 -38.51 5.06
CA GLU A 37 60.69 -38.01 3.82
C GLU A 37 59.21 -38.36 3.70
N ILE A 38 58.84 -39.60 4.01
CA ILE A 38 57.43 -40.05 4.00
C ILE A 38 56.62 -39.28 5.04
N ARG A 39 57.13 -39.11 6.26
CA ARG A 39 56.46 -38.33 7.31
C ARG A 39 56.27 -36.89 6.88
N HIS A 40 57.29 -36.27 6.30
CA HIS A 40 57.19 -34.92 5.76
C HIS A 40 56.13 -34.85 4.64
N LYS A 41 56.13 -35.82 3.72
CA LYS A 41 55.16 -35.85 2.62
C LYS A 41 53.72 -36.03 3.12
N ILE A 42 53.52 -36.83 4.16
CA ILE A 42 52.22 -36.98 4.83
C ILE A 42 51.74 -35.62 5.38
N VAL A 43 52.62 -34.85 6.03
CA VAL A 43 52.26 -33.52 6.55
C VAL A 43 51.91 -32.56 5.41
N GLU A 44 52.72 -32.52 4.35
CA GLU A 44 52.47 -31.67 3.19
C GLU A 44 51.13 -32.00 2.50
N LEU A 45 50.85 -33.29 2.29
CA LEU A 45 49.59 -33.74 1.69
C LEU A 45 48.39 -33.44 2.60
N LYS A 46 48.53 -33.58 3.92
CA LYS A 46 47.47 -33.18 4.88
C LYS A 46 47.19 -31.68 4.83
N ALA A 47 48.22 -30.84 4.77
CA ALA A 47 48.05 -29.39 4.66
C ALA A 47 47.36 -29.00 3.33
N LYS A 48 47.78 -29.61 2.23
CA LYS A 48 47.12 -29.44 0.92
C LYS A 48 45.66 -29.87 0.96
N LEU A 49 45.33 -31.01 1.58
CA LEU A 49 43.95 -31.46 1.74
C LEU A 49 43.10 -30.46 2.54
N ILE A 50 43.65 -29.80 3.56
CA ILE A 50 42.92 -28.79 4.34
C ILE A 50 42.67 -27.52 3.51
N ILE A 51 43.63 -27.12 2.67
CA ILE A 51 43.53 -25.94 1.80
C ILE A 51 42.62 -26.19 0.60
N ASP A 52 42.71 -27.38 -0.02
CA ASP A 52 42.00 -27.78 -1.24
C ASP A 52 40.60 -28.33 -0.95
N ASN A 53 40.37 -28.86 0.25
CA ASN A 53 39.03 -29.03 0.78
C ASN A 53 38.46 -27.63 1.04
N GLY A 54 37.82 -27.06 0.01
CA GLY A 54 36.79 -26.02 0.09
C GLY A 54 35.61 -26.45 0.97
N CYS A 55 35.90 -26.97 2.16
CA CYS A 55 35.05 -27.37 3.26
C CYS A 55 34.19 -26.22 3.76
N SER A 56 34.58 -25.00 3.41
CA SER A 56 33.80 -23.79 3.61
C SER A 56 32.76 -23.60 2.52
N GLU A 57 33.02 -23.88 1.25
CA GLU A 57 32.14 -23.44 0.17
C GLU A 57 30.83 -24.24 0.11
N TRP A 58 30.89 -25.57 0.14
CA TRP A 58 29.67 -26.39 0.17
C TRP A 58 28.87 -26.17 1.46
N LYS A 59 29.57 -25.96 2.59
CA LYS A 59 28.97 -25.69 3.88
C LYS A 59 28.29 -24.33 3.91
N THR A 60 28.96 -23.28 3.44
CA THR A 60 28.39 -21.93 3.31
C THR A 60 27.22 -21.92 2.33
N ARG A 61 27.30 -22.65 1.20
CA ARG A 61 26.16 -22.82 0.29
C ARG A 61 24.99 -23.49 1.00
N TYR A 62 25.24 -24.60 1.70
CA TYR A 62 24.21 -25.32 2.45
C TYR A 62 23.55 -24.44 3.52
N GLU A 63 24.35 -23.72 4.32
CA GLU A 63 23.88 -22.78 5.34
C GLU A 63 23.03 -21.65 4.72
N THR A 64 23.50 -21.04 3.61
CA THR A 64 22.75 -20.02 2.87
C THR A 64 21.43 -20.55 2.32
N HIS A 65 21.42 -21.79 1.80
CA HIS A 65 20.19 -22.44 1.33
C HIS A 65 19.21 -22.70 2.48
N LEU A 66 19.71 -23.07 3.66
CA LEU A 66 18.90 -23.30 4.84
C LEU A 66 18.21 -22.00 5.31
N GLU A 67 18.95 -20.89 5.35
CA GLU A 67 18.42 -19.57 5.69
C GLU A 67 17.37 -19.07 4.68
N LEU A 68 17.63 -19.27 3.38
CA LEU A 68 16.67 -18.93 2.33
C LEU A 68 15.38 -19.74 2.49
N ASN A 69 15.49 -21.04 2.78
CA ASN A 69 14.33 -21.90 2.99
C ASN A 69 13.51 -21.46 4.20
N ASP A 70 14.14 -21.16 5.35
CA ASP A 70 13.44 -20.62 6.53
C ASP A 70 12.69 -19.31 6.19
N ARG A 71 13.31 -18.42 5.41
CA ARG A 71 12.66 -17.19 4.96
C ARG A 71 11.45 -17.48 4.05
N LEU A 72 11.56 -18.45 3.14
CA LEU A 72 10.47 -18.86 2.26
C LEU A 72 9.33 -19.52 3.04
N GLU A 73 9.63 -20.37 4.02
CA GLU A 73 8.64 -21.00 4.88
C GLU A 73 7.86 -19.95 5.68
N LYS A 74 8.54 -18.95 6.24
CA LYS A 74 7.90 -17.79 6.88
C LYS A 74 7.01 -17.01 5.91
N GLN A 75 7.45 -16.79 4.68
CA GLN A 75 6.62 -16.14 3.66
C GLN A 75 5.38 -16.98 3.32
N ILE A 76 5.53 -18.29 3.14
CA ILE A 76 4.42 -19.21 2.89
C ILE A 76 3.43 -19.17 4.07
N ALA A 77 3.91 -19.21 5.30
CA ALA A 77 3.07 -19.15 6.50
C ALA A 77 2.28 -17.84 6.56
N THR A 78 2.94 -16.69 6.35
CA THR A 78 2.26 -15.38 6.35
C THR A 78 1.24 -15.24 5.21
N LEU A 79 1.55 -15.75 4.01
CA LEU A 79 0.61 -15.76 2.89
C LEU A 79 -0.60 -16.65 3.17
N ARG A 80 -0.40 -17.85 3.74
CA ARG A 80 -1.49 -18.74 4.15
C ARG A 80 -2.39 -18.09 5.20
N GLU A 81 -1.80 -17.43 6.20
CA GLU A 81 -2.56 -16.69 7.21
C GLU A 81 -3.40 -15.56 6.59
N LYS A 82 -2.81 -14.78 5.68
CA LYS A 82 -3.54 -13.72 4.94
C LYS A 82 -4.66 -14.30 4.09
N MET A 83 -4.42 -15.42 3.42
CA MET A 83 -5.46 -16.12 2.65
C MET A 83 -6.59 -16.59 3.54
N GLU A 84 -6.31 -17.15 4.72
CA GLU A 84 -7.36 -17.60 5.64
C GLU A 84 -8.17 -16.42 6.21
N LYS A 85 -7.52 -15.31 6.53
CA LYS A 85 -8.21 -14.06 6.93
C LYS A 85 -9.12 -13.52 5.82
N LEU A 86 -8.67 -13.53 4.57
CA LEU A 86 -9.48 -13.11 3.41
C LEU A 86 -10.61 -14.09 3.11
N ARG A 87 -10.35 -15.38 3.29
CA ARG A 87 -11.36 -16.44 3.15
C ARG A 87 -12.48 -16.22 4.16
N GLY A 88 -12.12 -15.85 5.40
CA GLY A 88 -13.07 -15.75 6.52
C GLY A 88 -13.74 -17.10 6.77
N ASN A 89 -14.67 -17.17 7.72
CA ASN A 89 -15.48 -18.38 7.83
C ASN A 89 -16.33 -18.47 6.55
N PRO A 90 -16.14 -19.48 5.68
CA PRO A 90 -16.92 -19.58 4.44
C PRO A 90 -18.41 -19.64 4.76
N SER A 91 -18.77 -20.17 5.95
CA SER A 91 -20.11 -20.11 6.51
C SER A 91 -20.65 -18.68 6.43
N ASP A 92 -20.02 -17.71 7.10
CA ASP A 92 -20.50 -16.32 7.24
C ASP A 92 -20.69 -15.56 5.93
N ARG A 93 -19.78 -15.71 4.96
CA ARG A 93 -19.85 -14.95 3.69
C ARG A 93 -20.94 -15.45 2.74
N LEU A 94 -21.30 -16.73 2.85
CA LEU A 94 -22.31 -17.37 2.02
C LEU A 94 -23.51 -17.83 2.85
N SER A 95 -23.59 -17.49 4.15
CA SER A 95 -24.68 -17.85 5.05
C SER A 95 -26.01 -17.41 4.47
N SER A 96 -26.07 -16.18 3.98
CA SER A 96 -27.27 -15.62 3.33
C SER A 96 -27.64 -16.35 2.04
N ILE A 97 -26.67 -16.93 1.32
CA ILE A 97 -26.88 -17.62 0.03
C ILE A 97 -27.26 -19.09 0.25
N ARG A 98 -26.62 -19.77 1.20
CA ARG A 98 -26.88 -21.18 1.56
C ARG A 98 -28.31 -21.46 1.98
N VAL A 99 -28.97 -20.49 2.64
CA VAL A 99 -30.39 -20.60 2.99
C VAL A 99 -31.25 -20.82 1.74
N TYR A 100 -30.88 -20.22 0.60
CA TYR A 100 -31.57 -20.42 -0.67
C TYR A 100 -31.20 -21.75 -1.33
N GLU A 101 -29.95 -22.21 -1.22
CA GLU A 101 -29.52 -23.53 -1.76
C GLU A 101 -30.24 -24.71 -1.09
N GLN A 102 -30.62 -24.58 0.17
CA GLN A 102 -31.32 -25.62 0.94
C GLN A 102 -32.84 -25.63 0.72
N MET A 103 -33.39 -24.64 0.00
CA MET A 103 -34.82 -24.57 -0.26
C MET A 103 -35.23 -25.42 -1.48
N PRO A 104 -36.44 -26.02 -1.45
CA PRO A 104 -37.04 -26.63 -2.65
C PRO A 104 -37.16 -25.63 -3.80
N VAL A 105 -37.04 -26.13 -5.03
CA VAL A 105 -37.10 -25.31 -6.26
C VAL A 105 -38.45 -24.59 -6.37
N GLU A 106 -39.53 -25.23 -5.94
CA GLU A 106 -40.87 -24.65 -5.91
C GLU A 106 -40.92 -23.43 -4.97
N SER A 107 -40.34 -23.54 -3.77
CA SER A 107 -40.26 -22.43 -2.82
C SER A 107 -39.42 -21.28 -3.35
N LEU A 108 -38.28 -21.58 -4.00
CA LEU A 108 -37.44 -20.57 -4.65
C LEU A 108 -38.18 -19.83 -5.76
N SER A 109 -38.91 -20.54 -6.63
CA SER A 109 -39.68 -19.94 -7.71
C SER A 109 -40.80 -19.02 -7.20
N ASN A 110 -41.48 -19.42 -6.12
CA ASN A 110 -42.51 -18.62 -5.47
C ASN A 110 -41.91 -17.36 -4.83
N LEU A 111 -40.76 -17.48 -4.16
CA LEU A 111 -40.05 -16.37 -3.57
C LEU A 111 -39.57 -15.37 -4.63
N LEU A 112 -39.00 -15.86 -5.73
CA LEU A 112 -38.56 -15.02 -6.85
C LEU A 112 -39.73 -14.20 -7.41
N ARG A 113 -40.87 -14.85 -7.67
CA ARG A 113 -42.08 -14.17 -8.16
C ARG A 113 -42.61 -13.12 -7.16
N GLN A 114 -42.47 -13.35 -5.86
CA GLN A 114 -42.85 -12.38 -4.83
C GLN A 114 -41.91 -11.18 -4.84
N LEU A 115 -40.59 -11.41 -4.85
CA LEU A 115 -39.59 -10.35 -4.92
C LEU A 115 -39.70 -9.50 -6.19
N GLU A 116 -40.03 -10.10 -7.33
CA GLU A 116 -40.30 -9.38 -8.58
C GLU A 116 -41.52 -8.46 -8.50
N LYS A 117 -42.56 -8.84 -7.75
CA LYS A 117 -43.72 -7.99 -7.51
C LYS A 117 -43.35 -6.83 -6.59
N GLU A 118 -42.66 -7.12 -5.48
CA GLU A 118 -42.21 -6.11 -4.53
C GLU A 118 -41.28 -5.09 -5.16
N LYS A 119 -40.31 -5.55 -5.98
CA LYS A 119 -39.44 -4.67 -6.77
C LYS A 119 -40.25 -3.70 -7.64
N ARG A 120 -41.22 -4.19 -8.41
CA ARG A 120 -42.07 -3.34 -9.27
C ARG A 120 -42.88 -2.32 -8.47
N ILE A 121 -43.42 -2.73 -7.32
CA ILE A 121 -44.17 -1.83 -6.43
C ILE A 121 -43.25 -0.73 -5.89
N LEU A 122 -42.06 -1.09 -5.41
CA LEU A 122 -41.10 -0.13 -4.88
C LEU A 122 -40.59 0.83 -5.96
N GLU A 123 -40.28 0.33 -7.16
CA GLU A 123 -39.88 1.16 -8.29
C GLU A 123 -40.97 2.19 -8.65
N ASN A 124 -42.24 1.79 -8.65
CA ASN A 124 -43.35 2.71 -8.89
C ASN A 124 -43.49 3.75 -7.77
N ARG A 125 -43.38 3.34 -6.50
CA ARG A 125 -43.40 4.27 -5.37
C ARG A 125 -42.27 5.29 -5.45
N VAL A 126 -41.07 4.89 -5.89
CA VAL A 126 -39.94 5.80 -6.08
C VAL A 126 -40.26 6.83 -7.17
N LYS A 127 -40.84 6.40 -8.30
CA LYS A 127 -41.28 7.31 -9.38
C LYS A 127 -42.34 8.30 -8.89
N ASP A 128 -43.33 7.83 -8.15
CA ASP A 128 -44.40 8.68 -7.61
C ASP A 128 -43.86 9.71 -6.61
N CYS A 129 -42.95 9.29 -5.71
CA CYS A 129 -42.26 10.20 -4.80
C CYS A 129 -41.43 11.24 -5.55
N ALA A 130 -40.70 10.84 -6.60
CA ALA A 130 -39.91 11.77 -7.42
C ALA A 130 -40.80 12.81 -8.11
N LEU A 131 -41.93 12.38 -8.69
CA LEU A 131 -42.89 13.28 -9.32
C LEU A 131 -43.49 14.28 -8.32
N ARG A 132 -43.90 13.81 -7.15
CA ARG A 132 -44.43 14.67 -6.08
C ARG A 132 -43.41 15.70 -5.61
N LEU A 133 -42.16 15.28 -5.41
CA LEU A 133 -41.07 16.17 -5.01
C LEU A 133 -40.80 17.25 -6.06
N GLU A 134 -40.86 16.91 -7.35
CA GLU A 134 -40.71 17.88 -8.43
C GLU A 134 -41.84 18.92 -8.43
N GLN A 135 -43.09 18.48 -8.21
CA GLN A 135 -44.25 19.36 -8.11
C GLN A 135 -44.15 20.29 -6.90
N GLU A 136 -43.76 19.76 -5.74
CA GLU A 136 -43.58 20.53 -4.51
C GLU A 136 -42.46 21.56 -4.65
N SER A 137 -41.33 21.18 -5.27
CA SER A 137 -40.23 22.09 -5.58
C SER A 137 -40.68 23.26 -6.49
N LYS A 138 -41.45 22.97 -7.55
CA LYS A 138 -42.03 24.01 -8.42
C LYS A 138 -42.97 24.95 -7.66
N ALA A 139 -43.83 24.40 -6.80
CA ALA A 139 -44.74 25.18 -5.98
C ALA A 139 -44.00 26.07 -4.97
N TYR A 140 -42.97 25.52 -4.32
CA TYR A 140 -42.11 26.24 -3.39
C TYR A 140 -41.42 27.43 -4.06
N HIS A 141 -40.76 27.22 -5.21
CA HIS A 141 -40.10 28.30 -5.94
C HIS A 141 -41.08 29.39 -6.40
N LYS A 142 -42.30 29.01 -6.80
CA LYS A 142 -43.34 29.98 -7.14
C LYS A 142 -43.72 30.84 -5.92
N ALA A 143 -44.00 30.22 -4.78
CA ALA A 143 -44.36 30.93 -3.56
C ALA A 143 -43.21 31.82 -3.04
N ASP A 144 -41.96 31.35 -3.12
CA ASP A 144 -40.80 32.14 -2.70
C ASP A 144 -40.54 33.34 -3.62
N ASN A 145 -40.72 33.18 -4.93
CA ASN A 145 -40.65 34.30 -5.88
C ASN A 145 -41.71 35.36 -5.57
N GLU A 146 -42.96 34.94 -5.31
CA GLU A 146 -44.05 35.84 -4.90
C GLU A 146 -43.67 36.58 -3.60
N ARG A 147 -43.19 35.87 -2.58
CA ARG A 147 -42.70 36.46 -1.32
C ARG A 147 -41.60 37.50 -1.55
N CYS A 148 -40.62 37.20 -2.41
CA CYS A 148 -39.54 38.12 -2.77
C CYS A 148 -40.09 39.40 -3.43
N ILE A 149 -41.06 39.27 -4.33
CA ILE A 149 -41.73 40.41 -4.97
C ILE A 149 -42.46 41.27 -3.93
N TYR A 150 -43.21 40.66 -3.00
CA TYR A 150 -43.89 41.38 -1.92
C TYR A 150 -42.89 42.13 -1.03
N LEU A 151 -41.80 41.48 -0.62
CA LEU A 151 -40.75 42.11 0.19
C LEU A 151 -40.08 43.30 -0.52
N ALA A 152 -39.82 43.18 -1.82
CA ALA A 152 -39.30 44.27 -2.63
C ALA A 152 -40.28 45.45 -2.67
N LYS A 153 -41.58 45.18 -2.86
CA LYS A 153 -42.62 46.20 -2.87
C LYS A 153 -42.76 46.92 -1.53
N VAL A 154 -42.72 46.17 -0.41
CA VAL A 154 -42.70 46.74 0.94
C VAL A 154 -41.48 47.63 1.13
N SER A 155 -40.30 47.16 0.72
CA SER A 155 -39.04 47.94 0.83
C SER A 155 -39.09 49.24 0.03
N GLN A 156 -39.66 49.24 -1.18
CA GLN A 156 -39.87 50.44 -1.99
C GLN A 156 -40.82 51.43 -1.30
N LEU A 157 -41.93 50.95 -0.72
CA LEU A 157 -42.87 51.79 0.02
C LEU A 157 -42.23 52.41 1.25
N TYR A 158 -41.45 51.65 2.03
CA TYR A 158 -40.70 52.18 3.17
C TYR A 158 -39.63 53.19 2.75
N GLY A 159 -38.88 52.93 1.66
CA GLY A 159 -37.91 53.87 1.11
C GLY A 159 -38.54 55.19 0.66
N SER A 160 -39.73 55.14 0.03
CA SER A 160 -40.52 56.32 -0.33
C SER A 160 -41.04 57.07 0.89
N TYR A 161 -41.57 56.36 1.89
CA TYR A 161 -42.07 56.94 3.14
C TYR A 161 -40.96 57.63 3.95
N GLN A 162 -39.76 57.04 4.00
CA GLN A 162 -38.59 57.60 4.69
C GLN A 162 -37.94 58.76 3.92
N GLY A 163 -37.98 58.72 2.57
CA GLY A 163 -37.62 59.85 1.70
C GLY A 163 -38.57 61.05 1.85
N SER A 164 -39.87 60.80 2.03
CA SER A 164 -40.87 61.84 2.28
C SER A 164 -40.74 62.49 3.67
N LYS A 165 -40.42 61.72 4.71
CA LYS A 165 -40.17 62.27 6.07
C LYS A 165 -38.88 63.10 6.18
N ARG A 166 -37.91 62.96 5.28
CA ARG A 166 -36.72 63.85 5.23
C ARG A 166 -37.02 65.21 4.58
N GLN A 167 -38.21 65.42 4.03
CA GLN A 167 -38.60 66.64 3.33
C GLN A 167 -39.83 67.35 3.97
N PRO A 168 -39.80 67.64 5.29
CA PRO A 168 -40.41 68.89 5.76
C PRO A 168 -39.59 69.67 6.79
N MET A 169 -38.29 69.39 6.99
CA MET A 169 -37.48 70.13 7.98
C MET A 169 -36.68 71.33 7.41
N ASN A 170 -36.59 71.47 6.08
CA ASN A 170 -35.72 72.46 5.42
C ASN A 170 -36.47 73.60 4.69
N GLN A 171 -37.73 73.90 5.04
CA GLN A 171 -38.44 75.07 4.47
C GLN A 171 -38.68 76.23 5.46
N LEU A 172 -38.29 76.10 6.73
CA LEU A 172 -38.49 77.16 7.74
C LEU A 172 -37.25 78.04 8.01
N HIS A 173 -36.23 78.00 7.15
CA HIS A 173 -35.05 78.87 7.27
C HIS A 173 -34.48 79.23 5.89
N ARG A 174 -35.12 80.21 5.21
CA ARG A 174 -34.50 81.24 4.35
C ARG A 174 -35.59 81.99 3.57
N MET A 175 -36.32 82.85 4.28
CA MET A 175 -36.81 84.09 3.68
C MET A 175 -35.66 85.11 3.74
N LYS A 176 -35.51 85.93 2.68
CA LYS A 176 -34.39 86.83 2.31
C LYS A 176 -33.21 86.10 1.65
N GLU A 177 -32.79 86.42 0.42
CA GLU A 177 -32.50 87.73 -0.14
C GLU A 177 -32.48 87.69 -1.69
N ASN A 178 -32.57 88.86 -2.31
CA ASN A 178 -32.82 89.20 -3.72
C ASN A 178 -31.79 88.69 -4.77
N PRO A 179 -32.14 88.72 -6.09
CA PRO A 179 -31.29 88.18 -7.16
C PRO A 179 -30.37 89.25 -7.77
N VAL A 180 -29.06 89.00 -7.83
CA VAL A 180 -28.14 89.74 -8.72
C VAL A 180 -27.19 88.77 -9.42
N LYS A 181 -27.03 89.08 -10.71
CA LYS A 181 -26.39 88.38 -11.82
C LYS A 181 -24.93 87.98 -11.57
N THR A 182 -24.51 86.91 -12.25
CA THR A 182 -23.43 86.88 -13.28
C THR A 182 -22.59 85.60 -13.16
N GLY A 183 -22.27 84.99 -14.29
CA GLY A 183 -21.02 84.22 -14.42
C GLY A 183 -21.21 82.77 -14.85
N ARG A 184 -20.83 82.50 -16.09
CA ARG A 184 -20.67 81.17 -16.70
C ARG A 184 -19.73 80.29 -15.86
N TYR A 185 -19.85 78.97 -15.96
CA TYR A 185 -18.80 78.02 -16.38
C TYR A 185 -19.27 76.57 -16.13
N ASN A 186 -19.31 75.76 -17.20
CA ASN A 186 -19.20 74.30 -17.15
C ASN A 186 -17.71 73.94 -17.35
N PRO A 187 -17.21 72.87 -16.72
CA PRO A 187 -16.85 71.66 -17.48
C PRO A 187 -17.17 70.36 -16.70
N ALA A 188 -17.79 69.36 -17.33
CA ALA A 188 -17.20 68.29 -18.14
C ALA A 188 -16.59 67.11 -17.33
N ASN A 189 -17.12 65.92 -17.64
CA ASN A 189 -16.51 64.59 -17.55
C ASN A 189 -16.28 63.96 -16.17
N GLN A 190 -17.03 62.89 -15.89
CA GLN A 190 -16.40 61.60 -15.59
C GLN A 190 -17.32 60.44 -16.00
N LYS A 191 -16.74 59.53 -16.77
CA LYS A 191 -17.33 58.37 -17.43
C LYS A 191 -16.59 57.14 -16.89
N ILE A 192 -17.25 55.98 -17.01
CA ILE A 192 -16.71 54.59 -16.93
C ILE A 192 -16.46 54.15 -15.47
N VAL A 193 -16.91 52.98 -14.96
CA VAL A 193 -16.61 51.62 -15.46
C VAL A 193 -17.66 50.61 -14.99
N ASN A 194 -18.23 49.87 -15.94
CA ASN A 194 -18.83 48.56 -15.72
C ASN A 194 -17.70 47.50 -15.74
N THR A 195 -17.58 46.68 -14.70
CA THR A 195 -16.79 45.44 -14.74
C THR A 195 -17.71 44.23 -14.79
N LYS A 196 -17.90 43.70 -15.99
CA LYS A 196 -18.41 42.35 -16.25
C LYS A 196 -17.42 41.34 -15.67
N ARG A 197 -17.88 40.45 -14.78
CA ARG A 197 -17.12 39.28 -14.32
C ARG A 197 -17.39 38.12 -15.29
N GLY A 198 -16.36 37.67 -15.98
CA GLY A 198 -16.39 36.56 -16.94
C GLY A 198 -16.45 35.17 -16.30
N PRO A 199 -16.65 34.11 -17.11
CA PRO A 199 -17.01 32.77 -16.66
C PRO A 199 -15.80 31.88 -16.29
N ALA A 200 -16.06 30.92 -15.41
CA ALA A 200 -15.12 29.95 -14.87
C ALA A 200 -14.61 28.95 -15.94
N LYS A 201 -13.31 28.65 -15.87
CA LYS A 201 -12.63 27.64 -16.68
C LYS A 201 -13.04 26.23 -16.23
N LYS A 202 -13.28 25.36 -17.21
CA LYS A 202 -13.39 23.90 -17.04
C LYS A 202 -12.00 23.31 -16.76
N ILE A 203 -11.95 22.36 -15.84
CA ILE A 203 -10.76 21.55 -15.53
C ILE A 203 -10.89 20.24 -16.30
N THR A 204 -9.78 19.84 -16.92
CA THR A 204 -9.53 18.59 -17.65
C THR A 204 -9.58 17.38 -16.73
#